data_AF-A0A1A3HY25-F1
#
_entry.id   AF-A0A1A3HY25-F1
#
_cell.length_a   1.000
_cell.length_b   1.000
_cell.length_c   1.000
_cell.angle_alpha   90.00
_cell.angle_beta   90.00
_cell.angle_gamma   90.00
#
_symmetry.space_group_name_H-M   'P 1'
#
loop_
_entity.id
_entity.type
_entity.pdbx_description
1 polymer ?
#
loop_
_entity_poly.entity_id
_entity_poly.type
_entity_poly.pdbx_seq_one_letter_code
_entity_poly.pdbx_strand_id
1 'polypeptide(L)' 'MAEGQEYGEEDPRHHTVKLKEMLNDTALHAREVIEKVADPRGQGLLEATAEVLIGLITAYDNYEQEAETSWR' A
#
# COMPACT_ATOMS: atom_id res chain seq x y z
N MET A 1 16.31 4.70 -2.90
CA MET A 1 15.34 4.16 -1.92
C MET A 1 16.11 3.09 -1.17
N ALA A 2 16.16 3.16 0.16
CA ALA A 2 17.15 2.45 0.97
C ALA A 2 17.06 0.93 0.78
N GLU A 3 18.01 0.37 0.03
CA GLU A 3 18.21 -1.07 -0.10
C GLU A 3 18.77 -1.60 1.24
N GLY A 4 17.96 -2.37 1.97
CA GLY A 4 18.48 -3.34 2.94
C GLY A 4 18.49 -2.98 4.44
N GLN A 5 17.57 -2.15 4.94
CA GLN A 5 17.38 -2.04 6.40
C GLN A 5 16.37 -3.08 6.88
N GLU A 6 16.86 -4.23 7.37
CA GLU A 6 16.03 -5.25 8.01
C GLU A 6 15.65 -4.77 9.41
N TYR A 7 14.42 -4.29 9.58
CA TYR A 7 13.86 -3.95 10.89
C TYR A 7 13.58 -5.27 11.66
N GLY A 8 13.80 -5.28 12.98
CA GLY A 8 13.48 -6.45 13.80
C GLY A 8 11.97 -6.74 13.85
N GLU A 9 11.57 -7.98 14.15
CA GLU A 9 10.15 -8.39 14.16
C GLU A 9 9.27 -7.59 15.13
N GLU A 10 9.86 -6.99 16.17
CA GLU A 10 9.19 -6.11 17.13
C GLU A 10 9.02 -4.67 16.62
N ASP A 11 9.74 -4.29 15.57
CA ASP A 11 9.63 -2.98 14.96
C ASP A 11 8.41 -2.95 14.03
N PRO A 12 7.43 -2.06 14.27
CA PRO A 12 6.26 -1.92 13.41
C PRO A 12 6.62 -1.68 11.94
N ARG A 13 7.77 -1.06 11.63
CA ARG A 13 8.25 -0.84 10.26
C ARG A 13 8.53 -2.14 9.49
N HIS A 14 8.92 -3.20 10.20
CA HIS A 14 9.06 -4.53 9.61
C HIS A 14 7.73 -5.00 8.99
N HIS A 15 6.62 -4.73 9.69
CA HIS A 15 5.29 -5.16 9.27
C HIS A 15 4.67 -4.22 8.22
N THR A 16 4.92 -2.90 8.33
CA THR A 16 4.38 -1.93 7.37
C THR A 16 4.95 -2.14 5.97
N VAL A 17 6.23 -2.49 5.84
CA VAL A 17 6.84 -2.83 4.53
C VAL A 17 6.07 -3.96 3.84
N LYS A 18 5.87 -5.09 4.53
CA LYS A 18 5.14 -6.25 3.98
C LYS A 18 3.67 -5.92 3.68
N LEU A 19 3.02 -5.16 4.55
CA LEU A 19 1.63 -4.74 4.33
C LEU A 19 1.51 -3.83 3.11
N LYS A 20 2.43 -2.87 2.92
CA LYS A 20 2.45 -2.00 1.73
C LYS A 20 2.61 -2.80 0.45
N GLU A 21 3.49 -3.80 0.43
CA GLU A 21 3.66 -4.68 -0.74
C GLU A 21 2.34 -5.38 -1.11
N MET A 22 1.69 -6.03 -0.14
CA MET A 22 0.42 -6.73 -0.37
C MET A 22 -0.70 -5.78 -0.84
N LEU A 23 -0.77 -4.58 -0.26
CA LEU A 23 -1.74 -3.56 -0.64
C LEU A 23 -1.48 -3.03 -2.06
N ASN A 24 -0.21 -2.83 -2.41
CA ASN A 24 0.20 -2.37 -3.73
C ASN A 24 -0.16 -3.40 -4.81
N ASP A 25 0.14 -4.68 -4.57
CA ASP A 25 -0.22 -5.77 -5.49
C ASP A 25 -1.74 -5.84 -5.70
N THR A 26 -2.51 -5.68 -4.62
CA THR A 26 -3.98 -5.66 -4.69
C THR A 26 -4.51 -4.44 -5.45
N ALA A 27 -3.92 -3.26 -5.23
CA ALA A 27 -4.30 -2.02 -5.92
C ALA A 27 -3.98 -2.09 -7.43
N LEU A 28 -2.84 -2.65 -7.79
CA LEU A 28 -2.46 -2.90 -9.18
C LEU A 28 -3.44 -3.86 -9.84
N HIS A 29 -3.74 -4.99 -9.18
CA HIS A 29 -4.71 -5.94 -9.71
C HIS A 29 -6.10 -5.32 -9.91
N ALA A 30 -6.56 -4.52 -8.95
CA ALA A 30 -7.85 -3.82 -9.07
C ALA A 30 -7.89 -2.93 -10.32
N ARG A 31 -6.81 -2.19 -10.62
CA ARG A 31 -6.69 -1.35 -11.82
C ARG A 31 -6.65 -2.15 -13.12
N GLU A 32 -5.88 -3.23 -13.16
CA GLU A 32 -5.78 -4.10 -14.36
C GLU A 32 -7.11 -4.79 -14.71
N VAL A 33 -7.96 -5.03 -13.71
CA VAL A 33 -9.24 -5.70 -13.92
C VAL A 33 -10.32 -4.72 -14.42
N ILE A 34 -10.18 -3.41 -14.18
CA ILE A 34 -11.14 -2.39 -14.69
C ILE A 34 -11.30 -2.50 -16.21
N GLU A 35 -10.20 -2.68 -16.95
CA GLU A 35 -10.20 -2.78 -18.42
C GLU A 35 -10.88 -4.07 -18.94
N LYS A 36 -11.06 -5.06 -18.06
CA LYS A 36 -11.64 -6.38 -18.38
C LYS A 36 -13.11 -6.48 -17.98
N VAL A 37 -13.61 -5.55 -17.15
CA VAL A 37 -14.98 -5.56 -16.62
C VAL A 37 -15.88 -4.67 -17.49
N ALA A 38 -16.96 -5.25 -18.01
CA ALA A 38 -17.94 -4.51 -18.81
C ALA A 38 -19.04 -3.83 -17.97
N ASP A 39 -19.28 -4.27 -16.73
CA ASP A 39 -20.28 -3.68 -15.83
C ASP A 39 -19.75 -2.37 -15.23
N PRO A 40 -20.37 -1.21 -15.52
CA PRO A 40 -19.89 0.09 -15.03
C PRO A 40 -19.85 0.19 -13.50
N ARG A 41 -20.72 -0.54 -12.79
CA ARG A 41 -20.70 -0.58 -11.32
C ARG A 41 -19.50 -1.36 -10.80
N GLY A 42 -19.17 -2.49 -11.44
CA GLY A 42 -17.95 -3.24 -11.16
C GLY A 42 -16.69 -2.42 -11.40
N GLN A 43 -16.64 -1.63 -12.49
CA GLN A 43 -15.54 -0.70 -12.75
C GLN A 43 -15.38 0.34 -11.62
N GLY A 44 -16.49 0.98 -11.22
CA GLY A 44 -16.45 1.96 -10.13
C GLY A 44 -16.04 1.37 -8.78
N LEU A 45 -16.43 0.13 -8.49
CA LEU A 45 -15.99 -0.58 -7.28
C LEU A 45 -14.47 -0.82 -7.30
N LEU A 46 -13.92 -1.26 -8.43
CA LEU A 46 -12.49 -1.53 -8.58
C LEU A 46 -11.66 -0.25 -8.51
N GLU A 47 -12.15 0.85 -9.10
CA GLU A 47 -11.51 2.17 -9.00
C GLU A 47 -11.47 2.67 -7.55
N ALA A 48 -12.61 2.64 -6.85
CA ALA A 48 -12.68 3.01 -5.44
C ALA A 48 -11.80 2.12 -4.55
N THR A 49 -11.73 0.82 -4.85
CA THR A 49 -10.85 -0.12 -4.15
C THR A 49 -9.38 0.28 -4.32
N ALA A 50 -8.94 0.53 -5.55
CA ALA A 50 -7.57 0.94 -5.82
C ALA A 50 -7.22 2.26 -5.11
N GLU A 51 -8.14 3.23 -5.09
CA GLU A 51 -7.94 4.52 -4.42
C GLU A 51 -7.78 4.37 -2.90
N VAL A 52 -8.67 3.60 -2.25
CA VAL A 52 -8.59 3.35 -0.80
C VAL A 52 -7.29 2.66 -0.43
N LEU A 53 -6.85 1.66 -1.22
CA LEU A 53 -5.60 0.95 -0.96
C LEU A 53 -4.38 1.86 -1.11
N ILE A 54 -4.37 2.76 -2.10
CA ILE A 54 -3.31 3.77 -2.24
C ILE A 54 -3.30 4.75 -1.05
N GLY A 55 -4.47 5.13 -0.54
CA GLY A 55 -4.58 5.93 0.68
C GLY A 55 -3.95 5.23 1.89
N LEU A 56 -4.18 3.92 2.04
CA LEU A 56 -3.55 3.12 3.10
C LEU A 56 -2.03 3.03 2.94
N ILE A 57 -1.53 2.78 1.72
CA ILE A 57 -0.09 2.78 1.42
C ILE A 57 0.54 4.11 1.83
N THR A 58 -0.10 5.22 1.48
CA THR A 58 0.35 6.58 1.84
C THR A 58 0.39 6.78 3.36
N ALA A 59 -0.59 6.27 4.09
CA ALA A 59 -0.60 6.36 5.55
C ALA A 59 0.58 5.59 6.19
N TYR A 60 0.94 4.42 5.65
CA TYR A 60 2.12 3.67 6.09
C TYR A 60 3.42 4.40 5.76
N ASP A 61 3.54 4.99 4.57
CA ASP A 61 4.70 5.79 4.19
C ASP A 61 4.88 7.01 5.10
N ASN A 62 3.79 7.68 5.48
CA ASN A 62 3.84 8.79 6.44
C ASN A 62 4.32 8.32 7.81
N TYR A 63 3.77 7.20 8.30
CA TYR A 63 4.19 6.61 9.57
C TYR A 63 5.69 6.28 9.58
N GLU A 64 6.20 5.63 8.54
CA GLU A 64 7.61 5.27 8.43
C GLU A 64 8.52 6.51 8.43
N GLN A 65 8.17 7.56 7.70
CA GLN A 65 8.92 8.82 7.67
C GLN A 65 8.92 9.56 9.02
N GLU A 66 7.77 9.57 9.72
CA GLU A 66 7.66 10.15 11.07
C GLU A 66 8.46 9.33 12.10
N ALA A 67 8.46 8.00 11.99
CA ALA A 67 9.24 7.11 12.84
C ALA A 67 10.75 7.27 12.61
N GLU A 68 11.20 7.47 11.36
CA GLU A 68 12.60 7.77 11.05
C GLU A 68 13.07 9.13 11.60
N THR A 69 12.16 10.11 11.67
CA THR A 69 12.45 11.45 12.18
C THR A 69 12.47 11.47 13.71
N SER A 70 11.60 10.68 14.36
CA SER A 70 11.43 10.65 15.82
C SER A 70 12.44 9.75 16.55
N TRP A 71 13.20 8.92 15.82
CA TRP A 71 14.21 8.00 16.37
C TRP A 71 15.65 8.35 15.97
N ARG A 72 15.90 9.57 15.48
CA ARG A 72 17.24 10.19 15.46
C ARG A 72 17.48 11.00 16.72
#